data_AF-A0A4Q0ME68-F1
#
_entry.id   AF-A0A4Q0ME68-F1
#
_cell.length_a   1.000
_cell.length_b   1.000
_cell.length_c   1.000
_cell.angle_alpha   90.00
_cell.angle_beta   90.00
_cell.angle_gamma   90.00
#
_symmetry.space_group_name_H-M   'P 1'
#
loop_
_entity.id
_entity.type
_entity.pdbx_description
1 polymer ?
#
loop_
_entity_poly.entity_id
_entity_poly.type
_entity_poly.pdbx_seq_one_letter_code
_entity_poly.pdbx_strand_id
1 'polypeptide(L)' 'MKSESKTVPVRELDRFTLRVADETLAAIDALCAVRPGNVSRNTWITEAVQEKLLRDTTKSLVPDNDRSAHG' A
#
# COMPACT_ATOMS: atom_id res chain seq x y z
N MET A 1 -23.20 -7.12 36.04
CA MET A 1 -22.70 -8.32 35.31
C MET A 1 -23.62 -8.48 34.10
N LYS A 2 -23.25 -8.40 32.83
CA LYS A 2 -22.00 -8.52 32.08
C LYS A 2 -22.03 -7.47 30.95
N SER A 3 -20.92 -6.78 30.69
CA SER A 3 -20.77 -6.01 29.46
C SER A 3 -20.41 -7.00 28.35
N GLU A 4 -21.37 -7.31 27.48
CA GLU A 4 -21.07 -7.99 26.22
C GLU A 4 -20.34 -7.01 25.32
N SER A 5 -19.01 -7.09 25.32
CA SER A 5 -18.15 -6.49 24.32
C SER A 5 -18.47 -7.15 22.97
N LYS A 6 -19.44 -6.59 22.23
CA LYS A 6 -19.64 -6.92 20.82
C LYS A 6 -18.40 -6.45 20.05
N THR A 7 -17.47 -7.37 19.84
CA THR A 7 -16.40 -7.22 18.85
C THR A 7 -17.05 -6.96 17.49
N VAL A 8 -16.85 -5.75 16.97
CA VAL A 8 -17.24 -5.36 15.62
C VAL A 8 -16.60 -6.36 14.64
N PRO A 9 -17.35 -6.97 13.71
CA PRO A 9 -16.78 -7.93 12.77
C PRO A 9 -15.78 -7.20 11.87
N VAL A 10 -14.56 -7.74 11.79
CA VAL A 10 -13.51 -7.33 10.83
C VAL A 10 -14.09 -7.38 9.41
N ARG A 11 -14.63 -6.25 8.95
CA ARG A 11 -15.30 -6.08 7.64
C ARG A 11 -14.72 -4.92 6.83
N GLU A 12 -13.50 -4.47 7.13
CA GLU A 12 -12.88 -3.32 6.45
C GLU A 12 -11.70 -3.67 5.53
N LEU A 13 -11.25 -4.93 5.50
CA LEU A 13 -10.12 -5.34 4.67
C LEU A 13 -10.54 -6.47 3.72
N ASP A 14 -10.42 -6.20 2.42
CA ASP A 14 -10.64 -7.21 1.38
C ASP A 14 -9.43 -8.14 1.27
N ARG A 15 -9.71 -9.44 1.11
CA ARG A 15 -8.69 -10.47 0.86
C ARG A 15 -8.67 -10.85 -0.61
N PHE A 16 -7.49 -10.83 -1.21
CA PHE A 16 -7.27 -11.31 -2.58
C PHE A 16 -6.02 -12.19 -2.66
N THR A 17 -5.87 -12.91 -3.79
CA THR A 17 -4.68 -13.72 -4.07
C THR A 17 -3.87 -13.04 -5.16
N LEU A 18 -2.58 -12.84 -4.91
CA LEU A 18 -1.64 -12.24 -5.87
C LEU A 18 -0.65 -13.30 -6.35
N ARG A 19 -0.45 -13.38 -7.67
CA ARG A 19 0.63 -14.18 -8.28
C ARG A 19 1.69 -13.22 -8.80
N VAL A 20 2.93 -13.43 -8.36
CA VAL A 20 4.11 -12.66 -8.77
C VAL A 20 5.28 -13.64 -8.96
N ALA A 21 6.32 -13.20 -9.65
CA ALA A 21 7.53 -14.00 -9.81
C ALA A 21 8.23 -14.21 -8.47
N ASP A 22 8.91 -15.34 -8.32
CA ASP A 22 9.64 -15.69 -7.09
C ASP A 22 10.71 -14.66 -6.74
N GLU A 23 11.38 -14.10 -7.75
CA GLU A 23 12.36 -13.01 -7.58
C GLU A 23 11.74 -11.77 -6.91
N THR A 24 10.48 -11.47 -7.21
CA THR A 24 9.76 -10.33 -6.62
C THR A 24 9.44 -10.61 -5.16
N LEU A 25 9.03 -11.83 -4.82
CA LEU A 25 8.79 -12.21 -3.42
C LEU A 25 10.09 -12.17 -2.61
N ALA A 26 11.19 -12.67 -3.16
CA ALA A 26 12.50 -12.62 -2.51
C ALA A 26 12.96 -11.18 -2.25
N ALA A 27 12.75 -10.28 -3.21
CA ALA A 27 13.05 -8.86 -3.05
C ALA A 27 12.20 -8.22 -1.94
N ILE A 28 10.89 -8.52 -1.88
CA ILE A 28 10.00 -8.04 -0.82
C ILE A 28 10.48 -8.53 0.56
N ASP A 29 10.83 -9.81 0.67
CA ASP A 29 11.30 -10.39 1.93
C ASP A 29 12.61 -9.76 2.41
N ALA A 30 13.56 -9.51 1.49
CA ALA A 30 14.79 -8.80 1.82
C ALA A 30 14.53 -7.37 2.34
N LEU A 31 13.59 -6.65 1.70
CA LEU A 31 13.20 -5.29 2.11
C LEU A 31 12.45 -5.27 3.45
N CYS A 32 11.65 -6.30 3.74
CA CYS A 32 11.00 -6.44 5.04
C CYS A 32 12.03 -6.67 6.15
N ALA A 33 13.06 -7.49 5.90
CA ALA A 33 14.08 -7.85 6.88
C ALA A 33 14.97 -6.67 7.32
N VAL A 34 15.21 -5.71 6.42
CA VAL A 34 16.01 -4.51 6.74
C VAL A 34 15.22 -3.43 7.48
N ARG A 35 13.88 -3.53 7.54
CA ARG A 35 13.03 -2.49 8.11
C ARG A 35 12.92 -2.67 9.64
N PRO A 36 13.16 -1.60 10.43
CA PRO A 36 13.05 -1.69 11.88
C PRO A 36 11.60 -2.05 12.27
N GLY A 37 11.45 -3.02 13.17
CA GLY A 37 10.15 -3.46 13.68
C GLY A 37 9.57 -4.73 13.05
N ASN A 38 10.34 -5.46 12.22
CA ASN A 38 9.95 -6.77 11.64
C ASN A 38 8.55 -6.75 11.02
N VAL A 39 8.41 -5.92 10.00
CA VAL A 39 7.12 -5.66 9.37
C VAL A 39 6.73 -6.85 8.48
N SER A 40 5.48 -7.29 8.56
CA SER A 40 5.01 -8.42 7.75
C SER A 40 4.98 -8.03 6.25
N ARG A 41 5.08 -9.02 5.37
CA ARG A 41 4.90 -8.81 3.91
C ARG A 41 3.62 -8.05 3.59
N ASN A 42 2.51 -8.43 4.22
CA ASN A 42 1.22 -7.80 3.96
C ASN A 42 1.26 -6.32 4.33
N THR A 43 1.83 -5.99 5.49
CA THR A 43 1.99 -4.60 5.93
C THR A 43 2.86 -3.82 4.94
N TRP A 44 4.00 -4.40 4.54
CA TRP A 44 4.91 -3.77 3.60
C TRP A 44 4.23 -3.52 2.23
N ILE A 45 3.50 -4.51 1.71
CA ILE A 45 2.76 -4.40 0.45
C ILE A 45 1.67 -3.32 0.56
N THR A 46 0.91 -3.30 1.66
CA THR A 46 -0.12 -2.27 1.88
C THR A 46 0.48 -0.88 1.92
N GLU A 47 1.57 -0.66 2.66
CA GLU A 47 2.26 0.63 2.73
C GLU A 47 2.79 1.06 1.36
N ALA A 48 3.46 0.15 0.63
CA ALA A 48 4.01 0.45 -0.69
C ALA A 48 2.92 0.81 -1.71
N VAL A 49 1.79 0.10 -1.70
CA VAL A 49 0.64 0.40 -2.56
C VAL A 49 0.03 1.75 -2.18
N GLN A 50 -0.18 2.04 -0.90
CA GLN A 50 -0.69 3.34 -0.44
C GLN A 50 0.22 4.48 -0.86
N GLU A 51 1.54 4.33 -0.66
CA GLU A 51 2.53 5.33 -1.08
C GLU A 51 2.47 5.58 -2.59
N LYS A 52 2.36 4.52 -3.39
CA LYS A 52 2.26 4.62 -4.85
C LYS A 52 0.97 5.33 -5.28
N LEU A 53 -0.17 4.97 -4.69
CA LEU A 53 -1.46 5.62 -4.97
C LEU A 53 -1.45 7.09 -4.59
N LEU A 54 -0.86 7.45 -3.45
CA LEU A 54 -0.70 8.86 -3.04
C LEU A 54 0.18 9.62 -4.02
N ARG A 55 1.35 9.06 -4.39
CA ARG A 55 2.28 9.68 -5.35
C ARG A 55 1.62 9.92 -6.71
N ASP A 56 0.89 8.95 -7.24
CA ASP A 56 0.24 9.07 -8.55
C ASP A 56 -1.00 9.98 -8.50
N THR A 57 -1.74 9.97 -7.39
CA THR A 57 -2.85 10.92 -7.16
C THR A 57 -2.32 12.35 -7.11
N THR A 58 -1.27 12.61 -6.34
CA THR A 58 -0.63 13.94 -6.28
C THR A 58 -0.06 14.35 -7.64
N LYS A 59 0.52 13.41 -8.40
CA LYS A 59 1.01 13.68 -9.76
C LYS A 59 -0.10 14.04 -10.74
N SER A 60 -1.30 13.47 -10.56
CA SER A 60 -2.48 13.80 -11.39
C SER A 60 -3.13 15.15 -11.05
N LEU A 61 -2.89 15.69 -9.84
CA LEU A 61 -3.46 16.97 -9.39
C LEU A 61 -2.63 18.19 -9.79
N VAL A 62 -1.47 17.99 -10.40
CA VAL A 62 -0.72 19.08 -11.05
C VAL A 62 -1.15 19.09 -12.52
N PRO A 63 -2.08 19.97 -12.94
CA PRO A 63 -2.29 20.18 -14.36
C PRO A 63 -0.96 20.64 -14.95
N ASP A 64 -0.51 19.94 -16.00
CA ASP A 64 0.57 20.36 -16.89
C ASP A 64 0.12 21.65 -17.59
N ASN A 65 0.18 22.77 -16.88
CA ASN A 65 -0.27 24.08 -17.35
C ASN A 65 0.87 24.88 -18.01
N ASP A 66 1.92 24.20 -18.49
CA ASP A 66 3.14 24.86 -19.01
C ASP A 66 3.51 24.42 -20.43
N ARG A 67 2.53 24.11 -21.29
CA ARG A 67 2.78 23.92 -22.73
C ARG A 67 1.63 24.43 -23.60
N SER A 68 1.48 25.76 -23.70
CA SER A 68 1.18 26.45 -24.98
C SER A 68 0.92 27.93 -24.74
N ALA A 69 2.01 28.70 -24.65
CA ALA A 69 1.99 30.13 -24.92
C ALA A 69 3.26 30.52 -25.68
N HIS A 70 3.49 29.89 -26.84
CA HIS A 70 4.32 30.45 -27.90
C HIS A 70 4.02 29.72 -29.23
N GLY A 71 3.45 30.45 -30.18
CA GLY A 71 3.10 30.00 -31.53
C GLY A 71 2.08 30.94 -32.14
#